data_AF-A0A3N7A5D9-F1
#
_entry.id   AF-A0A3N7A5D9-F1
#
_cell.length_a   1.000
_cell.length_b   1.000
_cell.length_c   1.000
_cell.angle_alpha   90.00
_cell.angle_beta   90.00
_cell.angle_gamma   90.00
#
_symmetry.space_group_name_H-M   'P 1'
#
loop_
_entity.id
_entity.type
_entity.pdbx_description
1 polymer ?
#
loop_
_entity_poly.entity_id
_entity_poly.type
_entity_poly.pdbx_seq_one_letter_code
_entity_poly.pdbx_strand_id
1 'polypeptide(L)'
;MHINQTEQQVLSATPDARRGIRVAVESLYKSYSGREVLKAIELTLEPGEFVAVVGRSGCGKSTLLRLVAELETADSGTLTFGDGKTPPETRIMFQDSRLLPWKRVLDNVALGLPKKDDALQALRQVGLEERAGEWPAVLSGGQRQRVALARALVHDPELLLLDEPLGALDALTRIEMQQLIETLWQKRGFTALLVTHDVQEAIALADRVVLIEDGRITLDERIPLARPRARGNATFAQLEERILAHVLQIPPSADADDSSLGDVSLLKTVNQFAWAV
;
A
#
# COMPACT_ATOMS: atom_id res chain seq x y z
N MET A 1 48.41 33.64 12.93
CA MET A 1 47.66 32.67 12.12
C MET A 1 46.62 32.02 13.01
N HIS A 2 45.40 32.51 13.01
CA HIS A 2 44.27 31.89 13.72
C HIS A 2 43.14 31.78 12.70
N ILE A 3 43.02 30.61 12.11
CA ILE A 3 42.00 30.28 11.12
C ILE A 3 40.76 29.80 11.90
N ASN A 4 39.60 30.31 11.50
CA ASN A 4 38.33 30.27 12.21
C ASN A 4 37.84 28.84 12.54
N GLN A 5 37.26 28.69 13.74
CA GLN A 5 36.55 27.49 14.22
C GLN A 5 35.19 27.22 13.54
N THR A 6 34.91 27.86 12.39
CA THR A 6 33.59 27.77 11.71
C THR A 6 33.59 26.76 10.54
N GLU A 7 34.74 26.21 10.15
CA GLU A 7 34.86 25.34 8.95
C GLU A 7 34.91 23.83 9.22
N GLN A 8 34.79 23.37 10.48
CA GLN A 8 34.82 21.92 10.80
C GLN A 8 33.46 21.28 11.08
N GLN A 9 32.34 21.99 10.88
CA GLN A 9 30.99 21.40 10.97
C GLN A 9 30.44 20.85 9.65
N VAL A 10 31.20 20.92 8.57
CA VAL A 10 30.83 20.35 7.28
C VAL A 10 31.73 19.15 7.05
N LEU A 11 31.30 17.95 7.47
CA LEU A 11 31.72 16.60 7.01
C LEU A 11 31.41 15.54 8.09
N SER A 12 30.13 15.40 8.48
CA SER A 12 29.64 14.17 9.13
C SER A 12 28.13 13.99 8.92
N ALA A 13 27.64 14.25 7.71
CA ALA A 13 26.31 13.77 7.30
C ALA A 13 26.48 12.32 6.81
N THR A 14 26.18 11.39 7.71
CA THR A 14 26.02 9.96 7.42
C THR A 14 25.00 9.79 6.28
N PRO A 15 25.17 8.81 5.36
CA PRO A 15 24.20 8.61 4.27
C PRO A 15 22.84 8.18 4.82
N ASP A 16 21.77 8.89 4.40
CA ASP A 16 20.35 8.52 4.43
C ASP A 16 19.85 7.58 5.55
N ALA A 17 19.42 8.18 6.67
CA ALA A 17 18.53 7.48 7.59
C ALA A 17 17.16 7.32 6.92
N ARG A 18 16.84 6.11 6.44
CA ARG A 18 15.46 5.72 6.07
C ARG A 18 14.51 6.19 7.17
N ARG A 19 13.56 7.07 6.84
CA ARG A 19 12.63 7.70 7.80
C ARG A 19 11.51 6.79 8.29
N GLY A 20 11.44 5.56 7.80
CA GLY A 20 10.39 4.64 8.20
C GLY A 20 10.36 4.41 9.71
N ILE A 21 9.16 4.18 10.23
CA ILE A 21 8.94 3.84 11.62
C ILE A 21 8.53 2.37 11.77
N ARG A 22 8.92 1.74 12.88
CA ARG A 22 8.40 0.43 13.26
C ARG A 22 6.97 0.56 13.76
N VAL A 23 6.07 -0.30 13.30
CA VAL A 23 4.70 -0.40 13.81
C VAL A 23 4.52 -1.79 14.39
N ALA A 24 4.18 -1.91 15.68
CA ALA A 24 3.90 -3.19 16.32
C ALA A 24 2.45 -3.25 16.78
N VAL A 25 1.75 -4.27 16.27
CA VAL A 25 0.37 -4.60 16.60
C VAL A 25 0.39 -5.91 17.36
N GLU A 26 0.01 -5.86 18.63
CA GLU A 26 0.04 -7.00 19.55
C GLU A 26 -1.37 -7.32 20.04
N SER A 27 -1.85 -8.52 19.71
CA SER A 27 -3.15 -9.08 20.09
C SER A 27 -4.29 -8.07 19.94
N LEU A 28 -4.39 -7.42 18.78
CA LEU A 28 -5.38 -6.36 18.57
C LEU A 28 -6.77 -6.94 18.26
N TYR A 29 -7.79 -6.44 18.98
CA TYR A 29 -9.18 -6.81 18.76
C TYR A 29 -10.04 -5.60 18.44
N LYS A 30 -11.03 -5.81 17.57
CA LYS A 30 -12.03 -4.79 17.26
C LYS A 30 -13.38 -5.39 16.90
N SER A 31 -14.42 -4.83 17.49
CA SER A 31 -15.81 -5.23 17.33
C SER A 31 -16.70 -4.03 17.04
N TYR A 32 -17.76 -4.25 16.25
CA TYR A 32 -18.82 -3.26 16.04
C TYR A 32 -20.16 -3.90 16.33
N SER A 33 -20.94 -3.29 17.23
CA SER A 33 -22.29 -3.76 17.59
C SER A 33 -22.33 -5.26 17.95
N GLY A 34 -21.31 -5.74 18.67
CA GLY A 34 -21.19 -7.15 19.07
C GLY A 34 -20.62 -8.10 18.02
N ARG A 35 -20.32 -7.64 16.81
CA ARG A 35 -19.63 -8.43 15.78
C ARG A 35 -18.14 -8.15 15.81
N GLU A 36 -17.35 -9.17 16.11
CA GLU A 36 -15.88 -9.11 16.00
C GLU A 36 -15.45 -8.99 14.53
N VAL A 37 -14.71 -7.93 14.22
CA VAL A 37 -14.12 -7.66 12.91
C VAL A 37 -12.64 -7.99 12.88
N LEU A 38 -11.91 -7.73 13.96
CA LEU A 38 -10.51 -8.13 14.13
C LEU A 38 -10.36 -8.95 15.41
N LYS A 39 -9.61 -10.04 15.33
CA LYS A 39 -9.50 -11.09 16.35
C LYS A 39 -8.02 -11.45 16.54
N ALA A 40 -7.39 -10.89 17.57
CA ALA A 40 -5.99 -11.16 17.93
C ALA A 40 -5.01 -10.92 16.75
N ILE A 41 -5.08 -9.74 16.14
CA ILE A 41 -4.14 -9.40 15.07
C ILE A 41 -2.75 -9.21 15.67
N GLU A 42 -1.78 -9.93 15.11
CA GLU A 42 -0.35 -9.86 15.43
C GLU A 42 0.38 -9.44 14.15
N LEU A 43 0.90 -8.21 14.11
CA LEU A 43 1.56 -7.68 12.94
C LEU A 43 2.64 -6.68 13.34
N THR A 44 3.87 -6.91 12.89
CA THR A 44 4.94 -5.92 12.99
C THR A 44 5.26 -5.42 11.60
N LEU A 45 5.43 -4.11 11.38
CA LEU A 45 6.04 -3.52 10.19
C LEU A 45 7.41 -2.99 10.59
N GLU A 46 8.46 -3.38 9.87
CA GLU A 46 9.81 -2.87 10.11
C GLU A 46 10.03 -1.49 9.46
N PRO A 47 10.95 -0.66 9.98
CA PRO A 47 11.29 0.63 9.40
C PRO A 47 11.63 0.56 7.91
N GLY A 48 10.85 1.28 7.10
CA GLY A 48 11.03 1.35 5.65
C GLY A 48 10.51 0.14 4.89
N GLU A 49 9.84 -0.82 5.58
CA GLU A 49 9.21 -1.96 4.95
C GLU A 49 7.93 -1.55 4.23
N PHE A 50 7.70 -2.13 3.05
CA PHE A 50 6.42 -2.03 2.35
C PHE A 50 5.61 -3.31 2.59
N VAL A 51 4.55 -3.25 3.39
CA VAL A 51 3.67 -4.39 3.68
C VAL A 51 2.33 -4.22 2.98
N ALA A 52 1.85 -5.26 2.31
CA ALA A 52 0.51 -5.29 1.73
C ALA A 52 -0.40 -6.25 2.49
N VAL A 53 -1.59 -5.77 2.86
CA VAL A 53 -2.67 -6.54 3.47
C VAL A 53 -3.70 -6.84 2.39
N VAL A 54 -3.86 -8.13 2.10
CA VAL A 54 -4.84 -8.68 1.16
C VAL A 54 -5.92 -9.45 1.88
N GLY A 55 -7.03 -9.71 1.19
CA GLY A 55 -8.17 -10.46 1.72
C GLY A 55 -9.48 -10.05 1.10
N ARG A 56 -10.53 -10.85 1.33
CA ARG A 56 -11.86 -10.60 0.77
C ARG A 56 -12.47 -9.30 1.28
N SER A 57 -13.48 -8.80 0.58
CA SER A 57 -14.26 -7.65 1.05
C SER A 57 -14.90 -7.98 2.40
N GLY A 58 -14.78 -7.06 3.36
CA GLY A 58 -15.36 -7.22 4.70
C GLY A 58 -14.56 -8.06 5.70
N CYS A 59 -13.33 -8.50 5.40
CA CYS A 59 -12.49 -9.24 6.34
C CYS A 59 -11.80 -8.38 7.43
N GLY A 60 -11.93 -7.05 7.36
CA GLY A 60 -11.38 -6.13 8.36
C GLY A 60 -10.16 -5.31 7.94
N LYS A 61 -9.70 -5.37 6.68
CA LYS A 61 -8.51 -4.64 6.19
C LYS A 61 -8.57 -3.13 6.46
N SER A 62 -9.65 -2.45 6.06
CA SER A 62 -9.79 -1.01 6.30
C SER A 62 -9.99 -0.67 7.78
N THR A 63 -10.50 -1.61 8.59
CA THR A 63 -10.55 -1.45 10.06
C THR A 63 -9.13 -1.49 10.63
N LEU A 64 -8.29 -2.45 10.22
CA LEU A 64 -6.88 -2.48 10.62
C LEU A 64 -6.17 -1.19 10.22
N LEU A 65 -6.36 -0.72 8.99
CA LEU A 65 -5.76 0.53 8.51
C LEU A 65 -6.19 1.74 9.36
N ARG A 66 -7.48 1.85 9.72
CA ARG A 66 -7.98 2.95 10.57
C ARG A 66 -7.42 2.90 12.00
N LEU A 67 -7.22 1.70 12.55
CA LEU A 67 -6.58 1.52 13.86
C LEU A 67 -5.11 1.95 13.79
N VAL A 68 -4.36 1.48 12.78
CA VAL A 68 -2.96 1.89 12.55
C VAL A 68 -2.84 3.39 12.26
N ALA A 69 -3.87 4.01 11.69
CA ALA A 69 -3.94 5.44 11.47
C ALA A 69 -4.33 6.27 12.72
N GLU A 70 -4.57 5.61 13.86
CA GLU A 70 -5.11 6.25 15.08
C GLU A 70 -6.45 6.98 14.86
N LEU A 71 -7.18 6.66 13.79
CA LEU A 71 -8.52 7.20 13.50
C LEU A 71 -9.62 6.47 14.28
N GLU A 72 -9.26 5.34 14.88
CA GLU A 72 -10.15 4.51 15.66
C GLU A 72 -9.39 3.86 16.81
N THR A 73 -10.08 3.55 17.90
CA THR A 73 -9.50 2.85 19.06
C THR A 73 -9.81 1.36 18.98
N ALA A 74 -8.83 0.53 19.35
CA ALA A 74 -9.04 -0.91 19.53
C ALA A 74 -9.85 -1.18 20.81
N ASP A 75 -10.52 -2.33 20.86
CA ASP A 75 -11.24 -2.75 22.07
C ASP A 75 -10.26 -3.37 23.10
N SER A 76 -9.22 -4.03 22.61
CA SER A 76 -8.11 -4.57 23.38
C SER A 76 -6.88 -4.81 22.50
N GLY A 77 -5.74 -5.12 23.13
CA GLY A 77 -4.44 -5.22 22.47
C GLY A 77 -3.64 -3.93 22.56
N THR A 78 -2.46 -3.91 21.93
CA THR A 78 -1.56 -2.75 21.96
C THR A 78 -1.09 -2.42 20.55
N LEU A 79 -1.06 -1.13 20.23
CA LEU A 79 -0.48 -0.57 19.01
C LEU A 79 0.66 0.36 19.42
N THR A 80 1.87 0.04 18.99
CA THR A 80 3.09 0.80 19.34
C THR A 80 3.80 1.28 18.09
N PHE A 81 4.22 2.54 18.10
CA PHE A 81 5.00 3.16 17.03
C PHE A 81 6.40 3.49 17.53
N GLY A 82 7.44 3.03 16.83
CA GLY A 82 8.84 3.30 17.18
C GLY A 82 9.16 2.89 18.62
N ASP A 83 9.60 3.85 19.43
CA ASP A 83 9.89 3.68 20.86
C ASP A 83 8.70 4.01 21.79
N GLY A 84 7.54 4.32 21.22
CA GLY A 84 6.31 4.65 21.93
C GLY A 84 6.26 6.06 22.53
N LYS A 85 7.28 6.91 22.32
CA LYS A 85 7.34 8.24 22.96
C LYS A 85 6.80 9.38 22.10
N THR A 86 6.93 9.27 20.78
CA THR A 86 6.53 10.32 19.84
C THR A 86 5.57 9.72 18.83
N PRO A 87 4.37 10.32 18.64
CA PRO A 87 3.47 9.91 17.58
C PRO A 87 4.15 10.07 16.22
N PRO A 88 4.05 9.09 15.31
CA PRO A 88 4.63 9.21 13.99
C PRO A 88 3.91 10.25 13.14
N GLU A 89 4.64 10.85 12.21
CA GLU A 89 4.01 11.55 11.10
C GLU A 89 3.36 10.54 10.15
N THR A 90 2.07 10.25 10.39
CA THR A 90 1.28 9.28 9.62
C THR A 90 0.39 9.98 8.60
N ARG A 91 0.38 9.48 7.36
CA ARG A 91 -0.49 9.98 6.30
C ARG A 91 -1.27 8.85 5.64
N ILE A 92 -2.51 9.14 5.28
CA ILE A 92 -3.40 8.18 4.61
C ILE A 92 -3.76 8.67 3.21
N MET A 93 -3.66 7.78 2.24
CA MET A 93 -4.20 7.94 0.91
C MET A 93 -5.37 6.96 0.74
N PHE A 94 -6.55 7.50 0.42
CA PHE A 94 -7.77 6.73 0.22
C PHE A 94 -8.00 6.43 -1.26
N GLN A 95 -8.80 5.39 -1.54
CA GLN A 95 -9.27 5.04 -2.88
C GLN A 95 -9.94 6.22 -3.60
N ASP A 96 -10.75 7.02 -2.90
CA ASP A 96 -11.14 8.33 -3.40
C ASP A 96 -10.04 9.34 -3.05
N SER A 97 -9.54 10.03 -4.06
CA SER A 97 -8.54 11.10 -3.93
C SER A 97 -8.90 12.17 -2.88
N ARG A 98 -10.20 12.34 -2.54
CA ARG A 98 -10.68 13.30 -1.53
C ARG A 98 -10.05 14.68 -1.66
N LEU A 99 -9.84 15.13 -2.90
CA LEU A 99 -9.38 16.48 -3.18
C LEU A 99 -10.52 17.46 -2.88
N LEU A 100 -10.20 18.60 -2.30
CA LEU A 100 -11.15 19.67 -2.04
C LEU A 100 -11.53 20.31 -3.40
N PRO A 101 -12.77 20.14 -3.88
CA PRO A 101 -13.14 20.53 -5.25
C PRO A 101 -13.13 22.06 -5.45
N TRP A 102 -13.24 22.82 -4.37
CA TRP A 102 -13.19 24.30 -4.35
C TRP A 102 -11.78 24.86 -4.13
N LYS A 103 -10.73 24.03 -4.16
CA LYS A 103 -9.33 24.47 -4.12
C LYS A 103 -8.60 24.01 -5.37
N ARG A 104 -7.60 24.79 -5.80
CA ARG A 104 -6.73 24.40 -6.91
C ARG A 104 -5.83 23.23 -6.52
N VAL A 105 -5.19 22.61 -7.49
CA VAL A 105 -4.28 21.47 -7.32
C VAL A 105 -3.14 21.82 -6.36
N LEU A 106 -2.47 22.95 -6.56
CA LEU A 106 -1.41 23.41 -5.65
C LEU A 106 -1.92 23.60 -4.22
N ASP A 107 -3.10 24.21 -4.06
CA ASP A 107 -3.69 24.47 -2.75
C ASP A 107 -4.20 23.20 -2.05
N ASN A 108 -4.52 22.15 -2.82
CA ASN A 108 -4.83 20.83 -2.29
C ASN A 108 -3.59 20.15 -1.72
N VAL A 109 -2.45 20.24 -2.42
CA VAL A 109 -1.18 19.70 -1.92
C VAL A 109 -0.65 20.54 -0.75
N ALA A 110 -0.80 21.86 -0.79
CA ALA A 110 -0.30 22.78 0.24
C ALA A 110 -1.10 22.77 1.55
N LEU A 111 -2.10 21.89 1.71
CA LEU A 111 -2.91 21.84 2.93
C LEU A 111 -2.03 21.52 4.15
N GLY A 112 -2.05 22.43 5.14
CA GLY A 112 -1.28 22.29 6.38
C GLY A 112 0.20 22.65 6.25
N LEU A 113 0.67 23.12 5.08
CA LEU A 113 2.06 23.54 4.90
C LEU A 113 2.27 25.02 5.21
N PRO A 114 3.45 25.39 5.75
CA PRO A 114 3.82 26.79 5.96
C PRO A 114 4.20 27.49 4.64
N LYS A 115 4.72 26.76 3.66
CA LYS A 115 5.21 27.29 2.37
C LYS A 115 4.61 26.53 1.19
N LYS A 116 4.23 27.26 0.14
CA LYS A 116 3.68 26.67 -1.09
C LYS A 116 4.74 26.05 -2.00
N ASP A 117 6.01 26.44 -1.85
CA ASP A 117 7.11 25.92 -2.67
C ASP A 117 7.29 24.40 -2.46
N ASP A 118 7.11 23.92 -1.24
CA ASP A 118 7.15 22.49 -0.90
C ASP A 118 6.06 21.71 -1.63
N ALA A 119 4.86 22.30 -1.75
CA ALA A 119 3.76 21.71 -2.51
C ALA A 119 4.04 21.65 -4.02
N LEU A 120 4.68 22.69 -4.57
CA LEU A 120 5.07 22.69 -5.98
C LEU A 120 6.15 21.62 -6.25
N GLN A 121 7.11 21.46 -5.35
CA GLN A 121 8.12 20.42 -5.44
C GLN A 121 7.50 19.02 -5.35
N ALA A 122 6.51 18.80 -4.47
CA ALA A 122 5.78 17.55 -4.39
C ALA A 122 4.99 17.26 -5.69
N LEU A 123 4.37 18.28 -6.30
CA LEU A 123 3.72 18.13 -7.61
C LEU A 123 4.71 17.77 -8.72
N ARG A 124 5.91 18.34 -8.70
CA ARG A 124 6.98 17.99 -9.65
C ARG A 124 7.38 16.52 -9.52
N GLN A 125 7.46 15.99 -8.31
CA GLN A 125 7.80 14.57 -8.06
C GLN A 125 6.76 13.59 -8.63
N VAL A 126 5.51 14.01 -8.77
CA VAL A 126 4.43 13.21 -9.37
C VAL A 126 4.13 13.62 -10.82
N GLY A 127 4.93 14.50 -11.42
CA GLY A 127 4.80 14.93 -12.82
C GLY A 127 3.58 15.82 -13.10
N LEU A 128 3.11 16.60 -12.12
CA LEU A 128 1.92 17.46 -12.24
C LEU A 128 2.17 18.93 -11.91
N GLU A 129 3.42 19.38 -11.97
CA GLU A 129 3.80 20.78 -11.74
C GLU A 129 3.04 21.76 -12.64
N GLU A 130 2.98 21.47 -13.95
CA GLU A 130 2.30 22.31 -14.95
C GLU A 130 0.78 22.44 -14.70
N ARG A 131 0.20 21.55 -13.89
CA ARG A 131 -1.23 21.52 -13.57
C ARG A 131 -1.54 22.15 -12.20
N ALA A 132 -0.54 22.74 -11.54
CA ALA A 132 -0.66 23.35 -10.21
C ALA A 132 -1.80 24.38 -10.12
N GLY A 133 -2.03 25.14 -11.20
CA GLY A 133 -3.02 26.21 -11.26
C GLY A 133 -4.48 25.77 -11.45
N GLU A 134 -4.74 24.46 -11.58
CA GLU A 134 -6.02 23.94 -12.06
C GLU A 134 -6.95 23.44 -10.97
N TRP A 135 -8.19 23.14 -11.34
CA TRP A 135 -9.19 22.58 -10.45
C TRP A 135 -9.21 21.05 -10.53
N PRO A 136 -9.46 20.33 -9.43
CA PRO A 136 -9.52 18.87 -9.42
C PRO A 136 -10.50 18.26 -10.45
N ALA A 137 -11.56 18.99 -10.79
CA ALA A 137 -12.61 18.53 -11.71
C ALA A 137 -12.12 18.32 -13.16
N VAL A 138 -11.04 18.98 -13.59
CA VAL A 138 -10.50 18.84 -14.96
C VAL A 138 -9.42 17.75 -15.07
N LEU A 139 -9.02 17.16 -13.94
CA LEU A 139 -8.01 16.10 -13.90
C LEU A 139 -8.62 14.74 -14.23
N SER A 140 -7.84 13.84 -14.83
CA SER A 140 -8.21 12.43 -14.95
C SER A 140 -8.20 11.74 -13.57
N GLY A 141 -8.78 10.52 -13.47
CA GLY A 141 -8.74 9.73 -12.25
C GLY A 141 -7.31 9.48 -11.74
N GLY A 142 -6.40 9.07 -12.64
CA GLY A 142 -4.98 8.89 -12.33
C GLY A 142 -4.28 10.17 -11.89
N GLN A 143 -4.57 11.29 -12.55
CA GLN A 143 -4.01 12.58 -12.16
C GLN A 143 -4.48 13.00 -10.76
N ARG A 144 -5.76 12.81 -10.43
CA ARG A 144 -6.27 13.06 -9.07
C ARG A 144 -5.57 12.19 -8.03
N GLN A 145 -5.30 10.92 -8.35
CA GLN A 145 -4.54 10.05 -7.45
C GLN A 145 -3.09 10.51 -7.26
N ARG A 146 -2.42 10.95 -8.32
CA ARG A 146 -1.07 11.54 -8.22
C ARG A 146 -1.06 12.81 -7.35
N VAL A 147 -2.07 13.68 -7.47
CA VAL A 147 -2.21 14.85 -6.57
C VAL A 147 -2.44 14.41 -5.13
N ALA A 148 -3.28 13.39 -4.89
CA ALA A 148 -3.49 12.85 -3.55
C ALA A 148 -2.21 12.26 -2.94
N LEU A 149 -1.41 11.55 -3.74
CA LEU A 149 -0.10 11.05 -3.34
C LEU A 149 0.88 12.19 -3.03
N ALA A 150 0.95 13.22 -3.87
CA ALA A 150 1.77 14.40 -3.59
C ALA A 150 1.36 15.08 -2.28
N ARG A 151 0.06 15.22 -2.03
CA ARG A 151 -0.49 15.77 -0.77
C ARG A 151 -0.13 14.92 0.44
N ALA A 152 -0.08 13.60 0.31
CA ALA A 152 0.33 12.72 1.40
C ALA A 152 1.85 12.84 1.66
N LEU A 153 2.66 12.91 0.61
CA LEU A 153 4.13 12.88 0.72
C LEU A 153 4.76 14.24 1.03
N VAL A 154 4.04 15.35 0.84
CA VAL A 154 4.61 16.69 1.07
C VAL A 154 4.96 16.95 2.53
N HIS A 155 4.28 16.26 3.47
CA HIS A 155 4.57 16.32 4.90
C HIS A 155 5.70 15.37 5.35
N ASP A 156 6.34 14.70 4.38
CA ASP A 156 7.45 13.76 4.59
C ASP A 156 7.19 12.70 5.69
N PRO A 157 6.13 11.87 5.51
CA PRO A 157 5.67 10.94 6.54
C PRO A 157 6.65 9.81 6.82
N GLU A 158 6.68 9.37 8.07
CA GLU A 158 7.38 8.14 8.50
C GLU A 158 6.56 6.89 8.18
N LEU A 159 5.23 7.03 8.18
CA LEU A 159 4.26 5.97 7.88
C LEU A 159 3.24 6.43 6.83
N LEU A 160 3.20 5.73 5.70
CA LEU A 160 2.20 5.95 4.65
C LEU A 160 1.21 4.79 4.59
N LEU A 161 -0.07 5.08 4.83
CA LEU A 161 -1.17 4.13 4.76
C LEU A 161 -1.92 4.32 3.44
N LEU A 162 -2.16 3.23 2.71
CA LEU A 162 -2.75 3.24 1.39
C LEU A 162 -4.00 2.34 1.40
N ASP A 163 -5.20 2.91 1.32
CA ASP A 163 -6.48 2.18 1.33
C ASP A 163 -7.03 2.08 -0.10
N GLU A 164 -6.75 0.97 -0.77
CA GLU A 164 -7.12 0.68 -2.17
C GLU A 164 -6.80 1.82 -3.17
N PRO A 165 -5.58 2.40 -3.16
CA PRO A 165 -5.26 3.61 -3.94
C PRO A 165 -5.33 3.42 -5.47
N LEU A 166 -5.34 2.18 -5.94
CA LEU A 166 -5.22 1.81 -7.36
C LEU A 166 -6.49 1.21 -7.97
N GLY A 167 -7.50 0.87 -7.14
CA GLY A 167 -8.65 0.08 -7.57
C GLY A 167 -9.55 0.77 -8.62
N ALA A 168 -9.54 2.10 -8.68
CA ALA A 168 -10.34 2.88 -9.62
C ALA A 168 -9.61 3.26 -10.93
N LEU A 169 -8.38 2.79 -11.13
CA LEU A 169 -7.54 3.15 -12.27
C LEU A 169 -7.62 2.10 -13.39
N ASP A 170 -7.52 2.55 -14.64
CA ASP A 170 -7.31 1.66 -15.78
C ASP A 170 -5.93 0.98 -15.71
N ALA A 171 -5.73 -0.08 -16.50
CA ALA A 171 -4.56 -0.94 -16.40
C ALA A 171 -3.23 -0.19 -16.62
N LEU A 172 -3.14 0.73 -17.59
CA LEU A 172 -1.90 1.44 -17.88
C LEU A 172 -1.60 2.46 -16.78
N THR A 173 -2.59 3.28 -16.43
CA THR A 173 -2.47 4.27 -15.35
C THR A 173 -2.10 3.60 -14.02
N ARG A 174 -2.65 2.41 -13.75
CA ARG A 174 -2.32 1.60 -12.57
C ARG A 174 -0.84 1.20 -12.56
N ILE A 175 -0.31 0.69 -13.67
CA ILE A 175 1.11 0.32 -13.78
C ILE A 175 2.01 1.54 -13.54
N GLU A 176 1.70 2.67 -14.17
CA GLU A 176 2.47 3.91 -13.97
C GLU A 176 2.42 4.37 -12.51
N MET A 177 1.26 4.26 -11.87
CA MET A 177 1.09 4.65 -10.47
C MET A 177 1.82 3.71 -9.51
N GLN A 178 1.84 2.41 -9.78
CA GLN A 178 2.65 1.43 -9.02
C GLN A 178 4.13 1.80 -9.07
N GLN A 179 4.67 2.04 -10.27
CA GLN A 179 6.06 2.44 -10.47
C GLN A 179 6.40 3.76 -9.76
N LEU A 180 5.47 4.72 -9.81
CA LEU A 180 5.62 6.00 -9.11
C LEU A 180 5.71 5.81 -7.59
N ILE A 181 4.78 5.04 -7.01
CA ILE A 181 4.77 4.74 -5.57
C ILE A 181 6.05 4.03 -5.16
N GLU A 182 6.46 2.99 -5.90
CA GLU A 182 7.69 2.24 -5.64
C GLU A 182 8.92 3.14 -5.68
N THR A 183 9.04 4.00 -6.69
CA THR A 183 10.17 4.93 -6.84
C THR A 183 10.23 5.92 -5.67
N LEU A 184 9.10 6.50 -5.27
CA LEU A 184 9.03 7.47 -4.18
C LEU A 184 9.32 6.81 -2.84
N TRP A 185 8.82 5.60 -2.63
CA TRP A 185 9.10 4.79 -1.45
C TRP A 185 10.58 4.41 -1.36
N GLN A 186 11.20 3.88 -2.42
CA GLN A 186 12.63 3.54 -2.42
C GLN A 186 13.51 4.76 -2.15
N LYS A 187 13.13 5.92 -2.67
CA LYS A 187 13.88 7.17 -2.50
C LYS A 187 13.77 7.75 -1.08
N ARG A 188 12.61 7.63 -0.43
CA ARG A 188 12.34 8.27 0.88
C ARG A 188 12.46 7.32 2.06
N GLY A 189 12.27 6.03 1.85
CA GLY A 189 12.41 4.98 2.87
C GLY A 189 11.38 5.03 3.99
N PHE A 190 10.17 5.57 3.73
CA PHE A 190 9.05 5.52 4.69
C PHE A 190 8.51 4.10 4.84
N THR A 191 7.91 3.78 5.99
CA THR A 191 7.19 2.51 6.18
C THR A 191 5.83 2.63 5.49
N ALA A 192 5.40 1.59 4.78
CA ALA A 192 4.15 1.61 4.02
C ALA A 192 3.25 0.43 4.37
N LEU A 193 1.96 0.70 4.56
CA LEU A 193 0.91 -0.32 4.67
C LEU A 193 -0.11 -0.14 3.56
N LEU A 194 -0.14 -1.07 2.62
CA LEU A 194 -1.10 -1.10 1.52
C LEU A 194 -2.23 -2.07 1.83
N VAL A 195 -3.45 -1.59 1.90
CA VAL A 195 -4.65 -2.42 1.84
C VAL A 195 -5.09 -2.49 0.38
N THR A 196 -5.16 -3.70 -0.16
CA THR A 196 -5.69 -3.95 -1.51
C THR A 196 -6.47 -5.26 -1.55
N HIS A 197 -7.34 -5.40 -2.55
CA HIS A 197 -7.98 -6.66 -2.91
C HIS A 197 -7.30 -7.32 -4.12
N ASP A 198 -6.34 -6.65 -4.76
CA ASP A 198 -5.61 -7.15 -5.93
C ASP A 198 -4.26 -7.76 -5.50
N VAL A 199 -4.11 -9.07 -5.72
CA VAL A 199 -2.91 -9.84 -5.37
C VAL A 199 -1.71 -9.40 -6.21
N GLN A 200 -1.91 -9.02 -7.48
CA GLN A 200 -0.82 -8.55 -8.33
C GLN A 200 -0.26 -7.23 -7.82
N GLU A 201 -1.12 -6.33 -7.33
CA GLU A 201 -0.68 -5.07 -6.70
C GLU A 201 0.19 -5.33 -5.46
N ALA A 202 -0.24 -6.26 -4.61
CA ALA A 202 0.48 -6.64 -3.41
C ALA A 202 1.87 -7.21 -3.75
N ILE A 203 1.96 -8.14 -4.70
CA ILE A 203 3.23 -8.74 -5.12
C ILE A 203 4.10 -7.74 -5.91
N ALA A 204 3.50 -6.77 -6.62
CA ALA A 204 4.28 -5.76 -7.33
C ALA A 204 4.99 -4.79 -6.38
N LEU A 205 4.34 -4.37 -5.29
CA LEU A 205 4.84 -3.30 -4.42
C LEU A 205 5.54 -3.82 -3.14
N ALA A 206 4.96 -4.82 -2.48
CA ALA A 206 5.27 -5.12 -1.08
C ALA A 206 6.50 -6.01 -0.87
N ASP A 207 7.31 -5.73 0.14
CA ASP A 207 8.31 -6.68 0.66
C ASP A 207 7.65 -7.91 1.29
N ARG A 208 6.42 -7.75 1.80
CA ARG A 208 5.68 -8.78 2.52
C ARG A 208 4.18 -8.65 2.29
N VAL A 209 3.50 -9.78 2.09
CA VAL A 209 2.06 -9.86 1.90
C VAL A 209 1.44 -10.60 3.07
N VAL A 210 0.42 -9.98 3.66
CA VAL A 210 -0.33 -10.48 4.81
C VAL A 210 -1.77 -10.71 4.38
N LEU A 211 -2.31 -11.92 4.60
CA LEU A 211 -3.72 -12.23 4.34
C LEU A 211 -4.53 -12.09 5.61
N ILE A 212 -5.59 -11.28 5.56
CA ILE A 212 -6.61 -11.23 6.61
C ILE A 212 -7.86 -11.98 6.15
N GLU A 213 -8.30 -12.90 7.00
CA GLU A 213 -9.47 -13.74 6.81
C GLU A 213 -10.24 -13.89 8.13
N ASP A 214 -11.55 -13.66 8.10
CA ASP A 214 -12.43 -13.72 9.28
C ASP A 214 -11.92 -12.97 10.52
N GLY A 215 -11.20 -11.88 10.29
CA GLY A 215 -10.60 -11.01 11.30
C GLY A 215 -9.27 -11.49 11.86
N ARG A 216 -8.65 -12.52 11.27
CA ARG A 216 -7.35 -13.08 11.68
C ARG A 216 -6.35 -13.00 10.55
N ILE A 217 -5.06 -12.96 10.89
CA ILE A 217 -4.00 -13.13 9.90
C ILE A 217 -3.83 -14.63 9.63
N THR A 218 -3.99 -15.06 8.38
CA THR A 218 -3.88 -16.47 7.96
C THR A 218 -2.67 -16.75 7.06
N LEU A 219 -2.03 -15.70 6.54
CA LEU A 219 -0.78 -15.76 5.79
C LEU A 219 0.07 -14.54 6.14
N ASP A 220 1.37 -14.72 6.35
CA ASP A 220 2.35 -13.66 6.43
C ASP A 220 3.60 -14.10 5.66
N GLU A 221 3.77 -13.58 4.45
CA GLU A 221 4.71 -14.10 3.49
C GLU A 221 5.60 -13.00 2.87
N ARG A 222 6.91 -13.19 2.95
CA ARG A 222 7.88 -12.34 2.25
C ARG A 222 7.85 -12.57 0.74
N ILE A 223 8.07 -11.51 -0.02
CA ILE A 223 8.16 -11.54 -1.48
C ILE A 223 9.64 -11.48 -1.89
N PRO A 224 10.28 -12.62 -2.19
CA PRO A 224 11.72 -12.70 -2.47
C PRO A 224 12.06 -12.27 -3.92
N LEU A 225 11.39 -11.23 -4.43
CA LEU A 225 11.62 -10.71 -5.77
C LEU A 225 12.39 -9.40 -5.72
N ALA A 226 13.52 -9.37 -6.41
CA ALA A 226 14.27 -8.15 -6.67
C ALA A 226 13.43 -7.14 -7.48
N ARG A 227 13.69 -5.86 -7.24
CA ARG A 227 13.05 -4.74 -7.95
C ARG A 227 13.93 -4.27 -9.10
N PRO A 228 13.37 -3.85 -10.25
CA PRO A 228 11.94 -3.77 -10.57
C PRO A 228 11.33 -5.17 -10.82
N ARG A 229 10.11 -5.38 -10.33
CA ARG A 229 9.42 -6.67 -10.44
C ARG A 229 8.72 -6.78 -11.79
N ALA A 230 9.25 -7.63 -12.67
CA ALA A 230 8.62 -7.93 -13.95
C ALA A 230 7.50 -8.95 -13.79
N ARG A 231 6.26 -8.61 -14.22
CA ARG A 231 5.09 -9.51 -14.18
C ARG A 231 5.28 -10.80 -14.98
N GLY A 232 6.17 -10.79 -15.99
CA GLY A 232 6.52 -11.98 -16.77
C GLY A 232 7.47 -12.96 -16.07
N ASN A 233 7.87 -12.70 -14.83
CA ASN A 233 8.74 -13.60 -14.06
C ASN A 233 7.94 -14.82 -13.58
N ALA A 234 8.44 -16.03 -13.82
CA ALA A 234 7.81 -17.28 -13.37
C ALA A 234 7.58 -17.31 -11.84
N THR A 235 8.51 -16.78 -11.06
CA THR A 235 8.38 -16.68 -9.61
C THR A 235 7.25 -15.72 -9.22
N PHE A 236 7.01 -14.66 -9.98
CA PHE A 236 5.85 -13.77 -9.74
C PHE A 236 4.54 -14.55 -9.90
N ALA A 237 4.39 -15.30 -11.00
CA ALA A 237 3.20 -16.09 -11.27
C ALA A 237 2.96 -17.17 -10.19
N GLN A 238 4.02 -17.84 -9.72
CA GLN A 238 3.93 -18.82 -8.63
C GLN A 238 3.49 -18.20 -7.30
N LEU A 239 3.98 -17.00 -6.98
CA LEU A 239 3.55 -16.26 -5.79
C LEU A 239 2.08 -15.84 -5.92
N GLU A 240 1.68 -15.36 -7.10
CA GLU A 240 0.31 -14.97 -7.38
C GLU A 240 -0.66 -16.14 -7.23
N GLU A 241 -0.37 -17.27 -7.87
CA GLU A 241 -1.19 -18.48 -7.79
C GLU A 241 -1.35 -18.95 -6.34
N ARG A 242 -0.25 -19.00 -5.57
CA ARG A 242 -0.29 -19.44 -4.17
C ARG A 242 -1.09 -18.51 -3.28
N ILE A 243 -0.85 -17.20 -3.34
CA ILE A 243 -1.58 -16.21 -2.53
C ILE A 243 -3.05 -16.21 -2.93
N LEU A 244 -3.36 -16.32 -4.22
CA LEU A 244 -4.72 -16.38 -4.72
C LEU A 244 -5.45 -17.65 -4.26
N ALA A 245 -4.77 -18.80 -4.23
CA ALA A 245 -5.34 -20.04 -3.70
C ALA A 245 -5.77 -19.89 -2.23
N HIS A 246 -4.95 -19.23 -1.40
CA HIS A 246 -5.31 -18.88 -0.03
C HIS A 246 -6.50 -17.92 0.05
N VAL A 247 -6.52 -16.85 -0.74
CA VAL A 247 -7.64 -15.87 -0.78
C VAL A 247 -8.96 -16.53 -1.23
N LEU A 248 -8.88 -17.45 -2.19
CA LEU A 248 -10.02 -18.16 -2.75
C LEU A 248 -10.45 -19.38 -1.93
N GLN A 249 -9.68 -19.77 -0.91
CA GLN A 249 -9.90 -20.99 -0.11
C GLN A 249 -9.94 -22.25 -1.00
N ILE A 250 -9.21 -22.24 -2.10
CA ILE A 250 -9.09 -23.42 -2.96
C ILE A 250 -8.09 -24.34 -2.26
N PRO A 251 -8.48 -25.56 -1.82
CA PRO A 251 -7.51 -26.50 -1.28
C PRO A 251 -6.44 -26.76 -2.35
N PRO A 252 -5.15 -26.87 -1.99
CA PRO A 252 -4.11 -27.18 -2.96
C PRO A 252 -4.54 -28.44 -3.71
N SER A 253 -4.64 -28.36 -5.04
CA SER A 253 -4.99 -29.51 -5.87
C SER A 253 -3.97 -30.61 -5.57
N ALA A 254 -4.45 -31.70 -4.97
CA ALA A 254 -3.68 -32.89 -4.72
C ALA A 254 -3.46 -33.63 -6.05
N ASP A 255 -2.72 -33.02 -6.99
CA ASP A 255 -2.36 -33.61 -8.27
C ASP A 255 -1.01 -33.02 -8.73
N ALA A 256 0.05 -33.44 -8.04
CA ALA A 256 1.43 -33.36 -8.53
C ALA A 256 2.23 -34.60 -8.12
N ASP A 257 1.57 -35.75 -7.94
CA ASP A 257 2.21 -37.06 -8.06
C ASP A 257 2.00 -37.55 -9.50
N ASP A 258 2.88 -37.09 -10.38
CA ASP A 258 3.03 -37.63 -11.73
C ASP A 258 3.60 -39.05 -11.65
N SER A 259 2.72 -40.05 -11.62
CA SER A 259 3.05 -41.42 -12.03
C SER A 259 1.84 -42.20 -12.55
N SER A 260 1.15 -41.67 -13.56
CA SER A 260 0.53 -42.52 -14.58
C SER A 260 0.02 -41.70 -15.77
N LEU A 261 0.77 -41.78 -16.88
CA LEU A 261 0.22 -41.57 -18.22
C LEU A 261 -0.98 -42.51 -18.41
N GLY A 262 -2.19 -41.95 -18.46
CA GLY A 262 -3.43 -42.68 -18.68
C GLY A 262 -4.53 -41.79 -19.25
N ASP A 263 -4.67 -41.86 -20.57
CA ASP A 263 -5.83 -41.47 -21.40
C ASP A 263 -6.35 -40.02 -21.36
N VAL A 264 -5.87 -39.26 -22.35
CA VAL A 264 -6.53 -38.07 -22.89
C VAL A 264 -7.79 -38.50 -23.65
N SER A 265 -8.93 -38.58 -22.98
CA SER A 265 -10.23 -38.48 -23.62
C SER A 265 -11.26 -37.89 -22.67
N LEU A 266 -11.61 -36.62 -22.85
CA LEU A 266 -12.95 -36.06 -22.63
C LEU A 266 -12.99 -34.59 -23.11
N LEU A 267 -12.63 -34.38 -24.38
CA LEU A 267 -13.13 -33.24 -25.15
C LEU A 267 -14.48 -33.64 -25.74
N LYS A 268 -15.57 -33.11 -25.15
CA LYS A 268 -16.84 -32.72 -25.81
C LYS A 268 -17.91 -32.54 -24.75
N THR A 269 -18.34 -31.30 -24.52
CA THR A 269 -19.76 -30.87 -24.66
C THR A 269 -19.79 -29.34 -24.57
N VAL A 270 -19.77 -28.69 -25.74
CA VAL A 270 -20.18 -27.29 -25.92
C VAL A 270 -21.54 -27.32 -26.61
N ASN A 271 -22.59 -26.95 -25.87
CA ASN A 271 -23.89 -26.41 -26.32
C ASN A 271 -24.83 -26.52 -25.11
N GLN A 272 -25.52 -25.48 -24.64
CA GLN A 272 -26.47 -24.65 -25.39
C GLN A 272 -26.76 -23.38 -24.56
N PHE A 273 -26.54 -22.19 -25.14
CA PHE A 273 -27.17 -20.95 -24.68
C PHE A 273 -28.45 -20.75 -25.50
N ALA A 274 -29.60 -20.71 -24.83
CA ALA A 274 -30.87 -20.26 -25.41
C ALA A 274 -31.24 -18.92 -24.76
N TRP A 275 -31.24 -17.85 -25.57
CA TRP A 275 -31.80 -16.56 -25.19
C TRP A 275 -33.30 -16.58 -25.51
N ALA A 276 -34.14 -16.25 -24.52
CA ALA A 276 -35.55 -15.98 -24.72
C ALA A 276 -35.79 -14.46 -24.58
N VAL A 277 -36.30 -13.91 -25.70
CA VAL A 277 -36.97 -12.64 -26.01
C VAL A 277 -37.21 -11.65 -24.87
#